data_AF-A0A957WP54-F1
#
_entry.id   AF-A0A957WP54-F1
#
_cell.length_a   1.000
_cell.length_b   1.000
_cell.length_c   1.000
_cell.angle_alpha   90.00
_cell.angle_beta   90.00
_cell.angle_gamma   90.00
#
_symmetry.space_group_name_H-M   'P 1'
#
loop_
_entity.id
_entity.type
_entity.pdbx_description
1 polymer ?
#
loop_
_entity_poly.entity_id
_entity_poly.type
_entity_poly.pdbx_seq_one_letter_code
_entity_poly.pdbx_strand_id
1 'polypeptide(L)'
;MALNTVPPAESLPPPHKSKAARSFNWLSGLVLALVLGLILTSTAQKVYRLSLPTDGWSFTTGEIGSADQDRPIYEANLLGQPSPLRSGDKFLGVEDRSFEAISYAQAVTGQVQPLPNWRAGQTVQYTVERQGQPVKLVVPLYTWPLATVLHYILTSPDLWASIVLAAVGWFVFFKRPGDWAARALLLFSNCLLVNSISAAVVDWGLPEMLTPGVLLIATFFSNWIFATVMFPSLLLLTLVFPQPKPFVRRRPRLVVAALYGAVPLLIIGFGPIATVGWVSVLVMALLSLVALMHSFFTVRDPVSRAQMRWAVGGLVVMVLGFIPINLGGLGWLPVPFPPWLEDIWFPLMLVVMALGFGVAILRYRLFDIDIIINRTLVYGALTACVIGLYVFVVGYLSAIFRVENHQL
;
A
#
# COMPACT_ATOMS: atom_id res chain seq x y z
N MET A 1 -4.90 76.47 16.93
CA MET A 1 -4.47 75.62 18.06
C MET A 1 -5.57 74.59 18.30
N ALA A 2 -5.46 73.42 17.67
CA ALA A 2 -6.24 72.22 17.98
C ALA A 2 -5.44 71.03 17.41
N LEU A 3 -4.71 70.36 18.30
CA LEU A 3 -3.86 69.21 18.00
C LEU A 3 -4.74 67.98 17.80
N ASN A 4 -4.62 67.34 16.62
CA ASN A 4 -5.13 66.00 16.37
C ASN A 4 -4.34 65.00 17.22
N THR A 5 -4.93 64.50 18.30
CA THR A 5 -4.40 63.38 19.07
C THR A 5 -4.86 62.07 18.41
N VAL A 6 -3.95 61.43 17.66
CA VAL A 6 -4.08 60.04 17.21
C VAL A 6 -4.10 59.14 18.46
N PRO A 7 -5.11 58.28 18.66
CA PRO A 7 -5.10 57.35 19.79
C PRO A 7 -3.97 56.33 19.63
N PRO A 8 -3.32 55.88 20.73
CA PRO A 8 -2.22 54.94 20.65
C PRO A 8 -2.72 53.60 20.08
N ALA A 9 -1.94 53.01 19.19
CA ALA A 9 -2.20 51.72 18.59
C ALA A 9 -2.34 50.67 19.70
N GLU A 10 -3.58 50.24 19.94
CA GLU A 10 -3.89 49.07 20.75
C GLU A 10 -3.22 47.87 20.06
N SER A 11 -2.15 47.36 20.67
CA SER A 11 -1.42 46.19 20.19
C SER A 11 -2.39 45.01 20.17
N LEU A 12 -2.89 44.66 18.98
CA LEU A 12 -3.64 43.43 18.75
C LEU A 12 -2.89 42.27 19.43
N PRO A 13 -3.53 41.49 20.32
CA PRO A 13 -2.88 40.34 20.93
C PRO A 13 -2.41 39.40 19.82
N PRO A 14 -1.21 38.80 19.94
CA PRO A 14 -0.69 37.90 18.93
C PRO A 14 -1.72 36.78 18.68
N PRO A 15 -1.92 36.35 17.42
CA PRO A 15 -2.92 35.34 17.12
C PRO A 15 -2.62 34.10 17.95
N HIS A 16 -3.60 33.69 18.77
CA HIS A 16 -3.58 32.53 19.66
C HIS A 16 -3.54 31.18 18.89
N LYS A 17 -2.74 31.08 17.83
CA LYS A 17 -2.59 29.89 16.99
C LYS A 17 -1.20 29.29 17.17
N SER A 18 -0.90 28.61 18.28
CA SER A 18 0.32 27.76 18.31
C SER A 18 0.46 26.67 19.37
N LYS A 19 -0.31 26.65 20.48
CA LYS A 19 -0.15 25.59 21.51
C LYS A 19 -1.00 24.34 21.29
N ALA A 20 -2.24 24.47 20.84
CA ALA A 20 -3.18 23.34 20.72
C ALA A 20 -2.82 22.32 19.61
N ALA A 21 -2.17 22.75 18.52
CA ALA A 21 -1.78 21.86 17.42
C ALA A 21 -0.56 20.97 17.75
N ARG A 22 0.26 21.38 18.74
CA ARG A 22 1.44 20.65 19.20
C ARG A 22 1.15 19.70 20.37
N SER A 23 -0.01 19.80 21.03
CA SER A 23 -0.32 18.93 22.16
C SER A 23 -0.68 17.52 21.69
N PHE A 24 0.11 16.54 22.11
CA PHE A 24 -0.20 15.12 21.94
C PHE A 24 -1.46 14.79 22.76
N ASN A 25 -2.52 14.30 22.12
CA ASN A 25 -3.75 13.91 22.80
C ASN A 25 -4.00 12.40 22.67
N TRP A 26 -4.97 11.87 23.41
CA TRP A 26 -5.28 10.44 23.42
C TRP A 26 -5.59 9.87 22.02
N LEU A 27 -6.24 10.65 21.15
CA LEU A 27 -6.48 10.26 19.76
C LEU A 27 -5.17 10.10 18.97
N SER A 28 -4.18 10.98 19.17
CA SER A 28 -2.85 10.81 18.60
C SER A 28 -2.21 9.52 19.08
N GLY A 29 -2.34 9.21 20.38
CA GLY A 29 -1.87 7.95 20.97
C GLY A 29 -2.52 6.71 20.35
N LEU A 30 -3.84 6.75 20.12
CA LEU A 30 -4.55 5.64 19.46
C LEU A 30 -4.14 5.44 18.01
N VAL A 31 -4.02 6.53 17.24
CA VAL A 31 -3.56 6.44 15.85
C VAL A 31 -2.14 5.89 15.79
N LEU A 32 -1.26 6.34 16.69
CA LEU A 32 0.09 5.83 16.82
C LEU A 32 0.12 4.34 17.16
N ALA A 33 -0.66 3.92 18.15
CA ALA A 33 -0.77 2.51 18.54
C ALA A 33 -1.31 1.64 17.39
N LEU A 34 -2.31 2.13 16.65
CA LEU A 34 -2.85 1.45 15.48
C LEU A 34 -1.79 1.27 14.39
N VAL A 35 -1.06 2.33 14.05
CA VAL A 35 0.01 2.27 13.04
C VAL A 35 1.11 1.29 13.45
N LEU A 36 1.57 1.35 14.70
CA LEU A 36 2.57 0.41 15.22
C LEU A 36 2.06 -1.03 15.22
N GLY A 37 0.79 -1.23 15.59
CA GLY A 37 0.14 -2.54 15.55
C GLY A 37 0.04 -3.11 14.13
N LEU A 38 -0.30 -2.28 13.14
CA LEU A 38 -0.35 -2.68 11.72
C LEU A 38 1.04 -3.07 11.19
N ILE A 39 2.07 -2.29 11.51
CA ILE A 39 3.46 -2.60 11.14
C ILE A 39 3.89 -3.92 11.78
N LEU A 40 3.75 -4.04 13.10
CA LEU A 40 4.16 -5.23 13.83
C LEU A 40 3.44 -6.48 13.31
N THR A 41 2.13 -6.40 13.08
CA THR A 41 1.34 -7.53 12.60
C THR A 41 1.72 -7.91 11.17
N SER A 42 1.94 -6.93 10.27
CA SER A 42 2.37 -7.22 8.90
C SER A 42 3.80 -7.78 8.83
N THR A 43 4.71 -7.29 9.67
CA THR A 43 6.05 -7.88 9.79
C THR A 43 5.97 -9.30 10.36
N ALA A 44 5.21 -9.51 11.42
CA ALA A 44 5.08 -10.82 12.07
C ALA A 44 4.47 -11.87 11.13
N GLN A 45 3.37 -11.54 10.44
CA GLN A 45 2.76 -12.45 9.46
C GLN A 45 3.73 -12.75 8.31
N LYS A 46 4.52 -11.76 7.86
CA LYS A 46 5.47 -11.99 6.78
C LYS A 46 6.61 -12.91 7.20
N VAL A 47 7.20 -12.68 8.37
CA VAL A 47 8.23 -13.55 8.94
C VAL A 47 7.70 -14.97 9.12
N TYR A 48 6.47 -15.12 9.60
CA TYR A 48 5.83 -16.42 9.71
C TYR A 48 5.67 -17.10 8.35
N ARG A 49 5.15 -16.41 7.33
CA ARG A 49 4.99 -16.95 5.97
C ARG A 49 6.32 -17.39 5.35
N LEU A 50 7.38 -16.62 5.54
CA LEU A 50 8.74 -16.97 5.06
C LEU A 50 9.36 -18.16 5.81
N SER A 51 8.86 -18.47 7.01
CA SER A 51 9.28 -19.66 7.76
C SER A 51 8.59 -20.96 7.30
N LEU A 52 7.49 -20.84 6.54
CA LEU A 52 6.76 -22.00 6.04
C LEU A 52 7.54 -22.68 4.90
N PRO A 53 7.45 -24.02 4.75
CA PRO A 53 7.97 -24.73 3.59
C PRO A 53 7.32 -24.19 2.32
N THR A 54 8.14 -23.98 1.28
CA THR A 54 7.72 -23.38 0.00
C THR A 54 8.27 -24.18 -1.17
N ASP A 55 7.58 -24.16 -2.31
CA ASP A 55 8.11 -24.61 -3.59
C ASP A 55 9.06 -23.56 -4.23
N GLY A 56 9.07 -22.33 -3.72
CA GLY A 56 9.94 -21.24 -4.17
C GLY A 56 9.44 -20.50 -5.40
N TRP A 57 8.20 -20.70 -5.81
CA TRP A 57 7.63 -20.06 -6.99
C TRP A 57 6.64 -18.95 -6.64
N SER A 58 6.55 -17.95 -7.53
CA SER A 58 5.44 -16.99 -7.55
C SER A 58 4.31 -17.49 -8.46
N PHE A 59 3.11 -16.97 -8.20
CA PHE A 59 1.91 -17.27 -8.98
C PHE A 59 1.20 -15.98 -9.36
N THR A 60 0.71 -15.91 -10.60
CA THR A 60 -0.39 -15.01 -10.96
C THR A 60 -1.68 -15.66 -10.45
N THR A 61 -2.45 -14.95 -9.64
CA THR A 61 -3.88 -15.24 -9.54
C THR A 61 -4.51 -14.74 -10.82
N GLY A 62 -5.19 -15.60 -11.57
CA GLY A 62 -5.89 -15.16 -12.78
C GLY A 62 -6.84 -14.01 -12.47
N GLU A 63 -7.11 -13.20 -13.49
CA GLU A 63 -7.95 -12.00 -13.40
C GLU A 63 -9.21 -12.30 -12.58
N ILE A 64 -9.31 -11.64 -11.42
CA ILE A 64 -10.44 -11.77 -10.50
C ILE A 64 -11.72 -11.43 -11.27
N GLY A 65 -12.54 -12.43 -11.60
CA GLY A 65 -13.83 -12.20 -12.27
C GLY A 65 -14.27 -13.16 -13.38
N SER A 66 -13.51 -14.21 -13.74
CA SER A 66 -14.01 -15.22 -14.68
C SER A 66 -13.91 -16.64 -14.12
N ALA A 67 -15.03 -17.38 -14.17
CA ALA A 67 -15.24 -18.65 -13.49
C ALA A 67 -14.32 -19.82 -13.93
N ASP A 68 -13.47 -19.61 -14.94
CA ASP A 68 -12.51 -20.60 -15.48
C ASP A 68 -11.04 -20.12 -15.35
N GLN A 69 -10.81 -18.91 -14.84
CA GLN A 69 -9.47 -18.29 -14.66
C GLN A 69 -9.01 -18.16 -13.20
N ASP A 70 -9.80 -18.59 -12.21
CA ASP A 70 -9.45 -18.47 -10.78
C ASP A 70 -8.30 -19.39 -10.30
N ARG A 71 -7.67 -20.17 -11.17
CA ARG A 71 -6.57 -21.07 -10.80
C ARG A 71 -5.21 -20.36 -10.85
N PRO A 72 -4.37 -20.49 -9.81
CA PRO A 72 -3.02 -19.92 -9.80
C PRO A 72 -2.18 -20.45 -10.96
N ILE A 73 -1.49 -19.54 -11.65
CA ILE A 73 -0.56 -19.84 -12.74
C ILE A 73 0.86 -19.55 -12.26
N TYR A 74 1.76 -20.52 -12.34
CA TYR A 74 3.16 -20.32 -11.95
C TYR A 74 3.86 -19.35 -12.90
N GLU A 75 4.55 -18.34 -12.36
CA GLU A 75 5.26 -17.34 -13.17
C GLU A 75 6.77 -17.56 -13.16
N ALA A 76 7.38 -17.48 -11.97
CA ALA A 76 8.82 -17.41 -11.82
C ALA A 76 9.32 -18.24 -10.63
N ASN A 77 10.48 -18.86 -10.82
CA ASN A 77 11.21 -19.54 -9.76
C ASN A 77 12.07 -18.53 -9.01
N LEU A 78 11.57 -18.05 -7.86
CA LEU A 78 12.22 -17.03 -7.06
C LEU A 78 13.42 -17.58 -6.27
N LEU A 79 13.41 -18.87 -5.92
CA LEU A 79 14.52 -19.50 -5.21
C LEU A 79 15.67 -19.91 -6.12
N GLY A 80 15.43 -20.06 -7.43
CA GLY A 80 16.40 -20.60 -8.39
C GLY A 80 16.79 -22.06 -8.11
N GLN A 81 16.09 -22.74 -7.21
CA GLN A 81 16.34 -24.13 -6.84
C GLN A 81 15.76 -25.08 -7.90
N PRO A 82 16.30 -26.31 -8.05
CA PRO A 82 15.75 -27.29 -8.98
C PRO A 82 14.26 -27.56 -8.70
N SER A 83 13.42 -27.37 -9.71
CA SER A 83 11.99 -27.64 -9.63
C SER A 83 11.48 -28.15 -10.98
N PRO A 84 10.57 -29.15 -11.00
CA PRO A 84 9.96 -29.63 -12.23
C PRO A 84 8.84 -28.70 -12.76
N LEU A 85 8.44 -27.71 -11.96
CA LEU A 85 7.49 -26.67 -12.34
C LEU A 85 8.06 -25.78 -13.44
N ARG A 86 7.18 -25.24 -14.27
CA ARG A 86 7.51 -24.32 -15.36
C ARG A 86 6.59 -23.11 -15.33
N SER A 87 7.10 -21.99 -15.83
CA SER A 87 6.28 -20.81 -16.08
C SER A 87 5.11 -21.16 -17.00
N GLY A 88 3.90 -20.74 -16.64
CA GLY A 88 2.65 -21.05 -17.34
C GLY A 88 1.94 -22.33 -16.88
N ASP A 89 2.52 -23.13 -15.98
CA ASP A 89 1.80 -24.27 -15.39
C ASP A 89 0.60 -23.76 -14.56
N LYS A 90 -0.58 -24.33 -14.76
CA LYS A 90 -1.79 -24.02 -13.98
C LYS A 90 -1.94 -24.99 -12.81
N PHE A 91 -2.08 -24.50 -11.59
CA PHE A 91 -2.23 -25.36 -10.42
C PHE A 91 -3.63 -26.02 -10.38
N LEU A 92 -3.69 -27.36 -10.35
CA LEU A 92 -4.93 -28.13 -10.25
C LEU A 92 -5.13 -28.75 -8.87
N GLY A 93 -4.05 -29.06 -8.16
CA GLY A 93 -4.12 -29.68 -6.85
C GLY A 93 -2.77 -30.17 -6.34
N VAL A 94 -2.77 -30.60 -5.09
CA VAL A 94 -1.61 -31.11 -4.37
C VAL A 94 -1.99 -32.35 -3.57
N GLU A 95 -1.20 -33.40 -3.71
CA GLU A 95 -1.50 -34.75 -3.25
C GLU A 95 -2.90 -35.20 -3.72
N ASP A 96 -3.75 -35.66 -2.81
CA ASP A 96 -5.13 -36.08 -3.09
C ASP A 96 -6.15 -34.92 -3.02
N ARG A 97 -5.68 -33.66 -2.93
CA ARG A 97 -6.55 -32.49 -2.77
C ARG A 97 -6.57 -31.64 -4.03
N SER A 98 -7.76 -31.47 -4.61
CA SER A 98 -7.94 -30.52 -5.70
C SER A 98 -7.90 -29.08 -5.18
N PHE A 99 -7.59 -28.14 -6.08
CA PHE A 99 -7.64 -26.72 -5.79
C PHE A 99 -9.02 -26.30 -5.26
N GLU A 100 -10.10 -26.81 -5.84
CA GLU A 100 -11.48 -26.51 -5.41
C GLU A 100 -11.76 -27.01 -4.00
N ALA A 101 -11.22 -28.16 -3.61
CA ALA A 101 -11.36 -28.68 -2.26
C ALA A 101 -10.61 -27.81 -1.24
N ILE A 102 -9.41 -27.32 -1.61
CA ILE A 102 -8.61 -26.42 -0.77
C ILE A 102 -9.31 -25.08 -0.63
N SER A 103 -9.72 -24.46 -1.74
CA SER A 103 -10.40 -23.16 -1.74
C SER A 103 -11.74 -23.22 -1.01
N TYR A 104 -12.50 -24.30 -1.17
CA TYR A 104 -13.75 -24.54 -0.43
C TYR A 104 -13.49 -24.67 1.08
N ALA A 105 -12.51 -25.49 1.49
CA ALA A 105 -12.16 -25.63 2.90
C ALA A 105 -11.72 -24.29 3.52
N GLN A 106 -11.01 -23.46 2.76
CA GLN A 106 -10.65 -22.12 3.22
C GLN A 106 -11.85 -21.19 3.36
N ALA A 107 -12.72 -21.15 2.34
CA ALA A 107 -13.85 -20.22 2.29
C ALA A 107 -14.97 -20.57 3.28
N VAL A 108 -15.23 -21.86 3.51
CA VAL A 108 -16.41 -22.33 4.25
C VAL A 108 -16.08 -22.83 5.65
N THR A 109 -15.05 -23.67 5.79
CA THR A 109 -14.73 -24.28 7.09
C THR A 109 -13.65 -23.52 7.87
N GLY A 110 -12.91 -22.63 7.20
CA GLY A 110 -11.78 -21.90 7.78
C GLY A 110 -10.63 -22.82 8.24
N GLN A 111 -10.69 -24.11 7.90
CA GLN A 111 -9.78 -25.14 8.36
C GLN A 111 -9.27 -25.97 7.18
N VAL A 112 -8.01 -25.72 6.81
CA VAL A 112 -7.24 -26.60 5.93
C VAL A 112 -6.38 -27.51 6.82
N GLN A 113 -6.65 -28.80 6.81
CA GLN A 113 -5.80 -29.73 7.57
C GLN A 113 -4.37 -29.69 7.00
N PRO A 114 -3.32 -29.51 7.83
CA PRO A 114 -1.94 -29.52 7.34
C PRO A 114 -1.65 -30.79 6.53
N LEU A 115 -0.95 -30.65 5.41
CA LEU A 115 -0.49 -31.80 4.65
C LEU A 115 0.62 -32.53 5.44
N PRO A 116 0.54 -33.87 5.63
CA PRO A 116 1.49 -34.61 6.48
C PRO A 116 2.96 -34.45 6.04
N ASN A 117 3.18 -34.37 4.73
CA ASN A 117 4.51 -34.28 4.11
C ASN A 117 4.93 -32.85 3.76
N TRP A 118 4.24 -31.82 4.29
CA TRP A 118 4.56 -30.42 4.02
C TRP A 118 5.71 -29.95 4.91
N ARG A 119 6.92 -30.42 4.63
CA ARG A 119 8.14 -30.05 5.34
C ARG A 119 9.25 -29.78 4.34
N ALA A 120 10.11 -28.81 4.67
CA ALA A 120 11.26 -28.51 3.83
C ALA A 120 12.21 -29.71 3.74
N GLY A 121 12.74 -29.96 2.54
CA GLY A 121 13.54 -31.14 2.20
C GLY A 121 12.74 -32.37 1.79
N GLN A 122 11.41 -32.35 1.92
CA GLN A 122 10.53 -33.39 1.38
C GLN A 122 10.03 -33.04 -0.02
N THR A 123 9.45 -34.02 -0.70
CA THR A 123 8.80 -33.83 -2.00
C THR A 123 7.30 -34.09 -1.87
N VAL A 124 6.52 -33.33 -2.63
CA VAL A 124 5.05 -33.39 -2.63
C VAL A 124 4.56 -33.57 -4.06
N GLN A 125 3.52 -34.37 -4.27
CA GLN A 125 2.96 -34.60 -5.60
C GLN A 125 2.02 -33.47 -6.00
N TYR A 126 2.35 -32.72 -7.04
CA TYR A 126 1.50 -31.66 -7.57
C TYR A 126 0.80 -32.18 -8.82
N THR A 127 -0.45 -31.77 -9.02
CA THR A 127 -1.15 -31.93 -10.29
C THR A 127 -1.28 -30.54 -10.91
N VAL A 128 -0.69 -30.36 -12.08
CA VAL A 128 -0.73 -29.09 -12.82
C VAL A 128 -1.25 -29.32 -14.23
N GLU A 129 -1.85 -28.31 -14.83
CA GLU A 129 -2.20 -28.31 -16.25
C GLU A 129 -1.06 -27.66 -17.03
N ARG A 130 -0.47 -28.41 -17.95
CA ARG A 130 0.58 -27.95 -18.85
C ARG A 130 0.12 -28.19 -20.28
N GLN A 131 0.01 -27.11 -21.07
CA GLN A 131 -0.49 -27.16 -22.45
C GLN A 131 -1.87 -27.85 -22.58
N GLY A 132 -2.77 -27.61 -21.62
CA GLY A 132 -4.13 -28.17 -21.62
C GLY A 132 -4.22 -29.63 -21.15
N GLN A 133 -3.12 -30.24 -20.70
CA GLN A 133 -3.12 -31.62 -20.20
C GLN A 133 -2.72 -31.66 -18.71
N PRO A 134 -3.38 -32.48 -17.88
CA PRO A 134 -2.99 -32.66 -16.49
C PRO A 134 -1.70 -33.49 -16.40
N VAL A 135 -0.70 -32.96 -15.71
CA VAL A 135 0.61 -33.57 -15.47
C VAL A 135 0.84 -33.67 -13.97
N LYS A 136 1.22 -34.86 -13.51
CA LYS A 136 1.65 -35.07 -12.12
C LYS A 136 3.15 -34.84 -11.99
N LEU A 137 3.54 -33.96 -11.07
CA LEU A 137 4.93 -33.56 -10.82
C LEU A 137 5.29 -33.86 -9.37
N VAL A 138 6.55 -34.23 -9.13
CA VAL A 138 7.09 -34.43 -7.77
C VAL A 138 7.92 -33.19 -7.42
N VAL A 139 7.33 -32.27 -6.66
CA VAL A 139 7.91 -30.96 -6.38
C VAL A 139 8.65 -30.99 -5.04
N PRO A 140 9.95 -30.66 -4.98
CA PRO A 140 10.68 -30.53 -3.73
C PRO A 140 10.30 -29.24 -3.00
N LEU A 141 10.21 -29.32 -1.67
CA LEU A 141 9.97 -28.19 -0.79
C LEU A 141 11.28 -27.68 -0.18
N TYR A 142 11.40 -26.36 -0.11
CA TYR A 142 12.55 -25.64 0.39
C TYR A 142 12.18 -24.72 1.55
N THR A 143 13.22 -24.11 2.14
CA THR A 143 13.08 -22.96 3.03
C THR A 143 13.64 -21.72 2.33
N TRP A 144 13.13 -20.55 2.68
CA TRP A 144 13.67 -19.29 2.19
C TRP A 144 15.07 -19.02 2.78
N PRO A 145 16.14 -19.01 1.97
CA PRO A 145 17.45 -18.62 2.47
C PRO A 145 17.46 -17.15 2.84
N LEU A 146 18.08 -16.79 3.97
CA LEU A 146 18.16 -15.40 4.43
C LEU A 146 18.78 -14.48 3.37
N ALA A 147 19.78 -14.95 2.63
CA ALA A 147 20.42 -14.19 1.56
C ALA A 147 19.44 -13.84 0.43
N THR A 148 18.59 -14.79 0.03
CA THR A 148 17.55 -14.58 -1.00
C THR A 148 16.48 -13.61 -0.50
N VAL A 149 16.02 -13.78 0.75
CA VAL A 149 15.06 -12.87 1.37
C VAL A 149 15.60 -11.43 1.41
N LEU A 150 16.84 -11.26 1.87
CA LEU A 150 17.48 -9.96 1.92
C LEU A 150 17.66 -9.36 0.52
N HIS A 151 18.03 -10.17 -0.47
CA HIS A 151 18.12 -9.70 -1.86
C HIS A 151 16.80 -9.10 -2.33
N TYR A 152 15.69 -9.83 -2.23
CA TYR A 152 14.38 -9.34 -2.64
C TYR A 152 13.90 -8.12 -1.85
N ILE A 153 14.17 -8.06 -0.54
CA ILE A 153 13.87 -6.88 0.29
C ILE A 153 14.67 -5.66 -0.20
N LEU A 154 15.97 -5.83 -0.42
CA LEU A 154 16.86 -4.73 -0.83
C LEU A 154 16.58 -4.25 -2.26
N THR A 155 16.11 -5.13 -3.14
CA THR A 155 15.78 -4.79 -4.53
C THR A 155 14.32 -4.41 -4.74
N SER A 156 13.47 -4.45 -3.71
CA SER A 156 12.04 -4.10 -3.83
C SER A 156 11.82 -2.58 -3.91
N PRO A 157 11.40 -2.02 -5.07
CA PRO A 157 11.17 -0.59 -5.20
C PRO A 157 10.04 -0.10 -4.30
N ASP A 158 8.94 -0.86 -4.24
CA ASP A 158 7.74 -0.48 -3.49
C ASP A 158 8.02 -0.36 -2.00
N LEU A 159 8.82 -1.27 -1.46
CA LEU A 159 9.21 -1.23 -0.06
C LEU A 159 10.01 0.03 0.25
N TRP A 160 10.99 0.39 -0.58
CA TRP A 160 11.77 1.61 -0.35
C TRP A 160 10.97 2.89 -0.56
N ALA A 161 10.14 2.95 -1.61
CA ALA A 161 9.26 4.09 -1.87
C ALA A 161 8.26 4.31 -0.71
N SER A 162 7.69 3.21 -0.19
CA SER A 162 6.77 3.26 0.94
C SER A 162 7.46 3.62 2.27
N ILE A 163 8.71 3.18 2.51
CA ILE A 163 9.52 3.62 3.66
C ILE A 163 9.73 5.14 3.63
N VAL A 164 10.11 5.70 2.48
CA VAL A 164 10.32 7.15 2.32
C VAL A 164 9.02 7.92 2.62
N LEU A 165 7.90 7.46 2.06
CA LEU A 165 6.61 8.11 2.30
C LEU A 165 6.14 7.96 3.75
N ALA A 166 6.32 6.80 4.37
CA ALA A 166 6.04 6.57 5.77
C ALA A 166 6.89 7.50 6.65
N ALA A 167 8.17 7.69 6.34
CA ALA A 167 9.04 8.62 7.04
C ALA A 167 8.52 10.06 6.98
N VAL A 168 7.96 10.50 5.85
CA VAL A 168 7.26 11.79 5.73
C VAL A 168 6.05 11.84 6.66
N GLY A 169 5.21 10.80 6.69
CA GLY A 169 4.06 10.70 7.58
C GLY A 169 4.45 10.79 9.06
N TRP A 170 5.47 10.04 9.47
CA TRP A 170 6.05 10.05 10.82
C TRP A 170 6.60 11.42 11.20
N PHE A 171 7.37 12.04 10.31
CA PHE A 171 7.91 13.38 10.52
C PHE A 171 6.81 14.42 10.74
N VAL A 172 5.80 14.45 9.87
CA VAL A 172 4.67 15.38 9.97
C VAL A 172 3.88 15.13 11.25
N PHE A 173 3.62 13.88 11.60
CA PHE A 173 2.89 13.51 12.81
C PHE A 173 3.60 13.96 14.09
N PHE A 174 4.91 13.73 14.23
CA PHE A 174 5.62 14.17 15.44
C PHE A 174 5.75 15.69 15.55
N LYS A 175 5.75 16.41 14.43
CA LYS A 175 5.73 17.87 14.44
C LYS A 175 4.35 18.43 14.74
N ARG A 176 3.28 17.75 14.33
CA ARG A 176 1.88 18.18 14.49
C ARG A 176 0.96 17.03 14.93
N PRO A 177 1.14 16.43 16.11
CA PRO A 177 0.34 15.28 16.52
C PRO A 177 -1.12 15.66 16.75
N GLY A 178 -1.41 16.93 17.05
CA GLY A 178 -2.75 17.47 17.22
C GLY A 178 -3.54 17.68 15.91
N ASP A 179 -2.86 17.69 14.77
CA ASP A 179 -3.48 17.94 13.46
C ASP A 179 -4.12 16.67 12.89
N TRP A 180 -5.35 16.80 12.41
CA TRP A 180 -6.13 15.72 11.81
C TRP A 180 -5.51 15.25 10.50
N ALA A 181 -4.98 16.17 9.70
CA ALA A 181 -4.37 15.84 8.42
C ALA A 181 -3.02 15.12 8.62
N ALA A 182 -2.27 15.47 9.67
CA ALA A 182 -1.04 14.76 10.03
C ALA A 182 -1.32 13.29 10.42
N ARG A 183 -2.40 13.03 11.16
CA ARG A 183 -2.83 11.67 11.52
C ARG A 183 -3.31 10.86 10.33
N ALA A 184 -4.11 11.48 9.46
CA ALA A 184 -4.62 10.84 8.24
C ALA A 184 -3.46 10.51 7.28
N LEU A 185 -2.48 11.42 7.13
CA LEU A 185 -1.27 11.18 6.36
C LEU A 185 -0.43 10.05 6.97
N LEU A 186 -0.26 10.01 8.30
CA LEU A 186 0.45 8.93 8.97
C LEU A 186 -0.20 7.56 8.67
N LEU A 187 -1.52 7.45 8.84
CA LEU A 187 -2.24 6.21 8.56
C LEU A 187 -2.13 5.81 7.09
N PHE A 188 -2.42 6.73 6.17
CA PHE A 188 -2.37 6.47 4.74
C PHE A 188 -0.97 6.03 4.29
N SER A 189 0.08 6.76 4.67
CA SER A 189 1.46 6.43 4.30
C SER A 189 1.95 5.12 4.91
N ASN A 190 1.56 4.79 6.15
CA ASN A 190 1.95 3.53 6.77
C ASN A 190 1.11 2.34 6.25
N CYS A 191 -0.11 2.54 5.74
CA CYS A 191 -0.84 1.47 5.05
C CYS A 191 -0.09 0.99 3.80
N LEU A 192 0.53 1.92 3.07
CA LEU A 192 1.37 1.59 1.91
C LEU A 192 2.60 0.77 2.34
N LEU A 193 3.30 1.20 3.39
CA LEU A 193 4.44 0.44 3.94
C LEU A 193 4.03 -0.96 4.40
N VAL A 194 2.94 -1.04 5.14
CA VAL A 194 2.39 -2.28 5.68
C VAL A 194 1.98 -3.25 4.56
N ASN A 195 1.39 -2.74 3.47
CA ASN A 195 1.11 -3.51 2.26
C ASN A 195 2.41 -3.99 1.59
N SER A 196 3.39 -3.09 1.38
CA SER A 196 4.68 -3.45 0.78
C SER A 196 5.47 -4.48 1.60
N ILE A 197 5.38 -4.44 2.94
CA ILE A 197 5.96 -5.48 3.81
C ILE A 197 5.28 -6.83 3.55
N SER A 198 3.94 -6.85 3.40
CA SER A 198 3.20 -8.09 3.12
C SER A 198 3.58 -8.68 1.77
N ALA A 199 3.70 -7.83 0.74
CA ALA A 199 4.02 -8.20 -0.63
C ALA A 199 5.51 -8.52 -0.86
N ALA A 200 6.42 -8.11 0.04
CA ALA A 200 7.86 -8.29 -0.13
C ALA A 200 8.24 -9.76 -0.40
N VAL A 201 9.29 -10.04 -1.19
CA VAL A 201 9.75 -11.39 -1.55
C VAL A 201 8.77 -12.18 -2.42
N VAL A 202 7.57 -12.47 -1.92
CA VAL A 202 6.49 -13.20 -2.62
C VAL A 202 5.14 -12.69 -2.11
N ASP A 203 4.26 -12.24 -3.00
CA ASP A 203 2.96 -11.68 -2.59
C ASP A 203 1.97 -12.79 -2.21
N TRP A 204 1.87 -13.84 -3.01
CA TRP A 204 1.03 -15.02 -2.78
C TRP A 204 1.79 -16.32 -3.01
N GLY A 205 1.47 -17.33 -2.21
CA GLY A 205 2.02 -18.66 -2.38
C GLY A 205 1.05 -19.76 -1.96
N LEU A 206 1.37 -20.99 -2.38
CA LEU A 206 0.71 -22.20 -1.87
C LEU A 206 0.78 -22.38 -0.34
N PRO A 207 1.88 -22.01 0.36
CA PRO A 207 1.94 -22.16 1.82
C PRO A 207 0.83 -21.42 2.56
N GLU A 208 0.45 -20.24 2.06
CA GLU A 208 -0.65 -19.43 2.59
C GLU A 208 -2.00 -20.10 2.36
N MET A 209 -2.16 -20.81 1.23
CA MET A 209 -3.38 -21.56 0.90
C MET A 209 -3.54 -22.81 1.76
N LEU A 210 -2.42 -23.44 2.15
CA LEU A 210 -2.44 -24.71 2.86
C LEU A 210 -2.44 -24.55 4.39
N THR A 211 -2.15 -23.35 4.88
CA THR A 211 -2.06 -23.08 6.33
C THR A 211 -3.28 -22.31 6.83
N PRO A 212 -4.05 -22.85 7.80
CA PRO A 212 -5.21 -22.19 8.38
C PRO A 212 -4.89 -20.79 8.92
N GLY A 213 -5.80 -19.83 8.66
CA GLY A 213 -5.72 -18.46 9.19
C GLY A 213 -4.67 -17.54 8.55
N VAL A 214 -3.60 -18.09 7.97
CA VAL A 214 -2.55 -17.30 7.30
C VAL A 214 -3.11 -16.56 6.09
N LEU A 215 -3.94 -17.24 5.30
CA LEU A 215 -4.59 -16.63 4.15
C LEU A 215 -5.43 -15.42 4.53
N LEU A 216 -6.19 -15.48 5.64
CA LEU A 216 -7.05 -14.37 6.07
C LEU A 216 -6.22 -13.13 6.41
N ILE A 217 -5.10 -13.32 7.12
CA ILE A 217 -4.19 -12.24 7.50
C ILE A 217 -3.48 -11.67 6.27
N ALA A 218 -2.95 -12.54 5.39
CA ALA A 218 -2.32 -12.13 4.14
C ALA A 218 -3.31 -11.36 3.23
N THR A 219 -4.52 -11.90 3.05
CA THR A 219 -5.61 -11.26 2.29
C THR A 219 -6.01 -9.92 2.88
N PHE A 220 -5.97 -9.75 4.20
CA PHE A 220 -6.22 -8.44 4.79
C PHE A 220 -5.16 -7.42 4.37
N PHE A 221 -3.87 -7.75 4.52
CA PHE A 221 -2.79 -6.81 4.24
C PHE A 221 -2.54 -6.57 2.76
N SER A 222 -2.80 -7.55 1.89
CA SER A 222 -2.61 -7.40 0.44
C SER A 222 -3.87 -6.85 -0.27
N ASN A 223 -5.09 -7.05 0.26
CA ASN A 223 -6.32 -6.60 -0.39
C ASN A 223 -7.18 -5.68 0.50
N TRP A 224 -7.69 -6.17 1.62
CA TRP A 224 -8.73 -5.45 2.37
C TRP A 224 -8.25 -4.17 3.04
N ILE A 225 -6.96 -4.03 3.33
CA ILE A 225 -6.38 -2.81 3.91
C ILE A 225 -6.62 -1.60 3.00
N PHE A 226 -6.67 -1.79 1.68
CA PHE A 226 -6.96 -0.72 0.71
C PHE A 226 -8.33 -0.10 0.98
N ALA A 227 -9.36 -0.94 1.06
CA ALA A 227 -10.75 -0.51 1.22
C ALA A 227 -11.09 -0.09 2.66
N THR A 228 -10.48 -0.72 3.67
CA THR A 228 -10.85 -0.54 5.08
C THR A 228 -10.07 0.55 5.81
N VAL A 229 -8.81 0.80 5.42
CA VAL A 229 -7.94 1.76 6.12
C VAL A 229 -7.31 2.76 5.17
N MET A 230 -6.70 2.31 4.07
CA MET A 230 -5.87 3.18 3.22
C MET A 230 -6.69 4.26 2.51
N PHE A 231 -7.67 3.89 1.69
CA PHE A 231 -8.50 4.86 0.97
C PHE A 231 -9.43 5.69 1.87
N PRO A 232 -9.99 5.15 2.97
CA PRO A 232 -10.62 5.96 4.00
C PRO A 232 -9.68 7.01 4.62
N SER A 233 -8.41 6.66 4.86
CA SER A 233 -7.39 7.60 5.37
C SER A 233 -7.05 8.68 4.34
N LEU A 234 -6.94 8.30 3.06
CA LEU A 234 -6.76 9.23 1.95
C LEU A 234 -7.94 10.20 1.84
N LEU A 235 -9.17 9.69 1.90
CA LEU A 235 -10.36 10.53 1.87
C LEU A 235 -10.42 11.44 3.09
N LEU A 236 -10.14 10.94 4.29
CA LEU A 236 -10.06 11.79 5.48
C LEU A 236 -9.01 12.89 5.32
N LEU A 237 -7.83 12.57 4.77
CA LEU A 237 -6.79 13.54 4.49
C LEU A 237 -7.29 14.64 3.55
N THR A 238 -7.92 14.29 2.42
CA THR A 238 -8.43 15.26 1.44
C THR A 238 -9.66 16.05 1.92
N LEU A 239 -10.41 15.53 2.89
CA LEU A 239 -11.54 16.20 3.53
C LEU A 239 -11.11 17.19 4.61
N VAL A 240 -9.96 16.96 5.24
CA VAL A 240 -9.39 17.80 6.29
C VAL A 240 -8.43 18.85 5.71
N PHE A 241 -7.68 18.48 4.67
CA PHE A 241 -6.67 19.32 4.05
C PHE A 241 -7.27 20.15 2.89
N PRO A 242 -6.92 21.46 2.75
CA PRO A 242 -6.09 22.27 3.64
C PRO A 242 -6.86 22.91 4.81
N GLN A 243 -8.18 23.01 4.70
CA GLN A 243 -9.04 23.33 5.83
C GLN A 243 -10.18 22.32 5.89
N PRO A 244 -10.58 21.85 7.10
CA PRO A 244 -11.64 20.87 7.22
C PRO A 244 -12.93 21.37 6.59
N LYS A 245 -13.52 20.55 5.72
CA LYS A 245 -14.82 20.86 5.13
C LYS A 245 -15.88 21.09 6.22
N PRO A 246 -16.90 21.93 5.99
CA PRO A 246 -17.85 22.33 7.03
C PRO A 246 -18.55 21.17 7.74
N PHE A 247 -18.87 20.09 7.02
CA PHE A 247 -19.52 18.92 7.61
C PHE A 247 -18.58 18.08 8.48
N VAL A 248 -17.29 17.98 8.13
CA VAL A 248 -16.26 17.33 8.95
C VAL A 248 -16.09 18.07 10.26
N ARG A 249 -16.08 19.41 10.20
CA ARG A 249 -16.02 20.26 11.40
C ARG A 249 -17.27 20.15 12.28
N ARG A 250 -18.45 20.03 11.67
CA ARG A 250 -19.73 19.91 12.39
C ARG A 250 -19.92 18.54 13.06
N ARG A 251 -19.55 17.45 12.38
CA ARG A 251 -19.80 16.08 12.86
C ARG A 251 -18.56 15.17 12.70
N PRO A 252 -17.45 15.49 13.39
CA PRO A 252 -16.17 14.79 13.20
C PRO A 252 -16.26 13.28 13.48
N ARG A 253 -16.94 12.88 14.57
CA ARG A 253 -17.05 11.47 14.98
C ARG A 253 -17.85 10.63 13.98
N LEU A 254 -18.94 11.19 13.44
CA LEU A 254 -19.77 10.47 12.46
C LEU A 254 -19.04 10.30 11.13
N VAL A 255 -18.27 11.29 10.68
CA VAL A 255 -17.46 11.16 9.47
C VAL A 255 -16.43 10.05 9.64
N VAL A 256 -15.67 10.05 10.74
CA VAL A 256 -14.70 8.97 11.01
C VAL A 256 -15.38 7.61 11.12
N ALA A 257 -16.50 7.51 11.85
CA ALA A 257 -17.25 6.26 11.98
C ALA A 257 -17.79 5.76 10.63
N ALA A 258 -18.28 6.65 9.76
CA ALA A 258 -18.74 6.28 8.43
C ALA A 258 -17.59 5.80 7.54
N LEU A 259 -16.46 6.52 7.54
CA LEU A 259 -15.31 6.21 6.68
C LEU A 259 -14.67 4.86 7.03
N TYR A 260 -14.44 4.58 8.31
CA TYR A 260 -13.78 3.34 8.74
C TYR A 260 -14.76 2.22 9.10
N GLY A 261 -16.06 2.52 9.26
CA GLY A 261 -17.07 1.54 9.62
C GLY A 261 -17.88 0.99 8.45
N ALA A 262 -18.05 1.75 7.36
CA ALA A 262 -18.91 1.32 6.25
C ALA A 262 -18.44 0.01 5.60
N VAL A 263 -17.17 -0.07 5.21
CA VAL A 263 -16.64 -1.25 4.51
C VAL A 263 -16.61 -2.48 5.42
N PRO A 264 -16.11 -2.42 6.68
CA PRO A 264 -16.20 -3.58 7.58
C PRO A 264 -17.64 -4.07 7.80
N LEU A 265 -18.62 -3.16 7.91
CA LEU A 265 -20.03 -3.56 8.02
C LEU A 265 -20.55 -4.27 6.77
N LEU A 266 -20.12 -3.84 5.57
CA LEU A 266 -20.44 -4.53 4.33
C LEU A 266 -19.80 -5.93 4.27
N ILE A 267 -18.54 -6.06 4.71
CA ILE A 267 -17.87 -7.37 4.79
C ILE A 267 -18.60 -8.30 5.77
N ILE A 268 -19.07 -7.78 6.91
CA ILE A 268 -19.84 -8.57 7.89
C ILE A 268 -21.19 -8.98 7.30
N GLY A 269 -21.87 -8.09 6.57
CA GLY A 269 -23.22 -8.33 6.05
C GLY A 269 -23.27 -9.19 4.78
N PHE A 270 -22.33 -9.02 3.86
CA PHE A 270 -22.30 -9.69 2.55
C PHE A 270 -21.17 -10.71 2.40
N GLY A 271 -20.25 -10.77 3.36
CA GLY A 271 -19.02 -11.56 3.26
C GLY A 271 -17.88 -10.78 2.57
N PRO A 272 -16.66 -11.35 2.57
CA PRO A 272 -15.48 -10.75 1.96
C PRO A 272 -15.48 -10.94 0.43
N ILE A 273 -16.45 -10.33 -0.25
CA ILE A 273 -16.55 -10.37 -1.72
C ILE A 273 -15.63 -9.32 -2.33
N ALA A 274 -14.73 -9.73 -3.23
CA ALA A 274 -13.72 -8.84 -3.85
C ALA A 274 -14.33 -7.57 -4.47
N THR A 275 -15.48 -7.69 -5.14
CA THR A 275 -16.19 -6.55 -5.77
C THR A 275 -16.54 -5.46 -4.76
N VAL A 276 -16.88 -5.80 -3.52
CA VAL A 276 -17.16 -4.81 -2.45
C VAL A 276 -15.90 -4.01 -2.15
N GLY A 277 -14.73 -4.65 -2.08
CA GLY A 277 -13.45 -4.01 -1.87
C GLY A 277 -13.11 -3.03 -3.00
N TRP A 278 -13.13 -3.52 -4.24
CA TRP A 278 -12.82 -2.71 -5.43
C TRP A 278 -13.76 -1.51 -5.60
N VAL A 279 -15.07 -1.71 -5.48
CA VAL A 279 -16.05 -0.60 -5.57
C VAL A 279 -15.83 0.42 -4.45
N SER A 280 -15.56 -0.04 -3.22
CA SER A 280 -15.32 0.86 -2.09
C SER A 280 -14.08 1.72 -2.31
N VAL A 281 -12.99 1.12 -2.78
CA VAL A 281 -11.76 1.85 -3.11
C VAL A 281 -12.02 2.88 -4.20
N LEU A 282 -12.68 2.50 -5.29
CA LEU A 282 -13.01 3.39 -6.39
C LEU A 282 -13.87 4.58 -5.93
N VAL A 283 -14.91 4.33 -5.12
CA VAL A 283 -15.75 5.39 -4.55
C VAL A 283 -14.94 6.35 -3.69
N MET A 284 -14.10 5.85 -2.79
CA MET A 284 -13.27 6.69 -1.91
C MET A 284 -12.20 7.47 -2.70
N ALA A 285 -11.63 6.88 -3.75
CA ALA A 285 -10.72 7.54 -4.68
C ALA A 285 -11.41 8.71 -5.40
N LEU A 286 -12.58 8.47 -5.99
CA LEU A 286 -13.36 9.51 -6.69
C LEU A 286 -13.81 10.62 -5.74
N LEU A 287 -14.29 10.27 -4.54
CA LEU A 287 -14.64 11.26 -3.51
C LEU A 287 -13.43 12.09 -3.07
N SER A 288 -12.25 11.47 -3.01
CA SER A 288 -10.99 12.17 -2.70
C SER A 288 -10.62 13.14 -3.81
N LEU A 289 -10.77 12.74 -5.08
CA LEU A 289 -10.55 13.62 -6.22
C LEU A 289 -11.51 14.80 -6.23
N VAL A 290 -12.81 14.55 -6.03
CA VAL A 290 -13.83 15.61 -5.91
C VAL A 290 -13.51 16.53 -4.74
N ALA A 291 -13.02 15.99 -3.61
CA ALA A 291 -12.63 16.79 -2.47
C ALA A 291 -11.43 17.70 -2.77
N LEU A 292 -10.42 17.17 -3.43
CA LEU A 292 -9.24 17.93 -3.87
C LEU A 292 -9.59 19.00 -4.90
N MET A 293 -10.43 18.69 -5.89
CA MET A 293 -10.92 19.65 -6.88
C MET A 293 -11.69 20.78 -6.22
N HIS A 294 -12.64 20.44 -5.33
CA HIS A 294 -13.39 21.45 -4.58
C HIS A 294 -12.45 22.36 -3.77
N SER A 295 -11.47 21.78 -3.07
CA SER A 295 -10.47 22.54 -2.32
C SER A 295 -9.65 23.45 -3.25
N PHE A 296 -9.22 22.95 -4.42
CA PHE A 296 -8.50 23.72 -5.43
C PHE A 296 -9.24 24.98 -5.89
N PHE A 297 -10.54 24.89 -6.14
CA PHE A 297 -11.35 26.03 -6.56
C PHE A 297 -11.78 26.95 -5.42
N THR A 298 -11.85 26.44 -4.18
CA THR A 298 -12.35 27.22 -3.03
C THR A 298 -11.27 28.08 -2.37
N VAL A 299 -10.00 27.67 -2.43
CA VAL A 299 -8.91 28.37 -1.74
C VAL A 299 -8.54 29.67 -2.46
N ARG A 300 -8.71 30.80 -1.76
CA ARG A 300 -8.46 32.17 -2.28
C ARG A 300 -7.08 32.73 -1.89
N ASP A 301 -6.45 32.17 -0.87
CA ASP A 301 -5.15 32.64 -0.37
C ASP A 301 -3.98 32.20 -1.29
N PRO A 302 -3.13 33.13 -1.78
CA PRO A 302 -2.02 32.82 -2.70
C PRO A 302 -1.00 31.83 -2.13
N VAL A 303 -0.70 31.90 -0.83
CA VAL A 303 0.27 31.01 -0.17
C VAL A 303 -0.28 29.59 -0.09
N SER A 304 -1.54 29.47 0.33
CA SER A 304 -2.26 28.19 0.34
C SER A 304 -2.37 27.57 -1.05
N ARG A 305 -2.52 28.37 -2.12
CA ARG A 305 -2.54 27.86 -3.52
C ARG A 305 -1.21 27.25 -3.96
N ALA A 306 -0.09 27.85 -3.56
CA ALA A 306 1.23 27.33 -3.90
C ALA A 306 1.55 26.02 -3.15
N GLN A 307 1.18 25.95 -1.86
CA GLN A 307 1.22 24.71 -1.07
C GLN A 307 0.38 23.59 -1.71
N MET A 308 -0.83 23.94 -2.15
CA MET A 308 -1.76 22.99 -2.75
C MET A 308 -1.27 22.45 -4.08
N ARG A 309 -0.67 23.27 -4.96
CA ARG A 309 -0.24 22.79 -6.28
C ARG A 309 0.64 21.54 -6.24
N TRP A 310 1.55 21.45 -5.27
CA TRP A 310 2.48 20.32 -5.16
C TRP A 310 1.91 19.15 -4.37
N ALA A 311 1.30 19.40 -3.20
CA ALA A 311 0.68 18.34 -2.40
C ALA A 311 -0.55 17.74 -3.07
N VAL A 312 -1.46 18.59 -3.56
CA VAL A 312 -2.66 18.16 -4.29
C VAL A 312 -2.27 17.56 -5.63
N GLY A 313 -1.27 18.10 -6.32
CA GLY A 313 -0.75 17.52 -7.56
C GLY A 313 -0.31 16.07 -7.39
N GLY A 314 0.52 15.79 -6.37
CA GLY A 314 0.96 14.42 -6.06
C GLY A 314 -0.18 13.47 -5.71
N LEU A 315 -1.15 13.94 -4.90
CA LEU A 315 -2.33 13.15 -4.54
C LEU A 315 -3.25 12.89 -5.74
N VAL A 316 -3.46 13.89 -6.61
CA VAL A 316 -4.26 13.74 -7.84
C VAL A 316 -3.60 12.73 -8.78
N VAL A 317 -2.29 12.82 -8.98
CA VAL A 317 -1.56 11.85 -9.81
C VAL A 317 -1.70 10.44 -9.25
N MET A 318 -1.55 10.26 -7.93
CA MET A 318 -1.75 8.96 -7.29
C MET A 318 -3.17 8.43 -7.47
N VAL A 319 -4.19 9.24 -7.22
CA VAL A 319 -5.60 8.82 -7.38
C VAL A 319 -5.91 8.47 -8.84
N LEU A 320 -5.48 9.31 -9.79
CA LEU A 320 -5.70 9.06 -11.22
C LEU A 320 -4.95 7.82 -11.70
N GLY A 321 -3.72 7.60 -11.21
CA GLY A 321 -2.93 6.41 -11.53
C GLY A 321 -3.54 5.12 -11.00
N PHE A 322 -4.34 5.18 -9.93
CA PHE A 322 -4.98 4.02 -9.33
C PHE A 322 -6.31 3.62 -10.00
N ILE A 323 -6.96 4.55 -10.72
CA ILE A 323 -8.26 4.31 -11.37
C ILE A 323 -8.18 3.17 -12.41
N PRO A 324 -7.24 3.14 -13.37
CA PRO A 324 -7.20 2.08 -14.38
C PRO A 324 -7.02 0.69 -13.78
N ILE A 325 -6.19 0.56 -12.74
CA ILE A 325 -5.97 -0.70 -12.02
C ILE A 325 -7.28 -1.17 -11.36
N ASN A 326 -8.05 -0.26 -10.74
CA ASN A 326 -9.33 -0.61 -10.13
C ASN A 326 -10.39 -1.01 -11.15
N LEU A 327 -10.42 -0.35 -12.31
CA LEU A 327 -11.34 -0.70 -13.38
C LEU A 327 -10.99 -2.07 -14.00
N GLY A 328 -9.69 -2.41 -14.04
CA GLY A 328 -9.17 -3.74 -14.33
C GLY A 328 -9.65 -4.80 -13.35
N GLY A 329 -9.45 -4.57 -12.04
CA GLY A 329 -9.91 -5.49 -10.99
C GLY A 329 -11.43 -5.67 -10.90
N LEU A 330 -12.21 -4.77 -11.50
CA LEU A 330 -13.67 -4.91 -11.65
C LEU A 330 -14.09 -5.67 -12.93
N GLY A 331 -13.15 -5.99 -13.82
CA GLY A 331 -13.42 -6.59 -15.12
C GLY A 331 -14.13 -5.65 -16.10
N TRP A 332 -14.15 -4.34 -15.83
CA TRP A 332 -14.85 -3.36 -16.68
C TRP A 332 -13.99 -2.89 -17.85
N LEU A 333 -12.68 -2.83 -17.65
CA LEU A 333 -11.70 -2.51 -18.68
C LEU A 333 -10.56 -3.51 -18.56
N PRO A 334 -9.94 -3.96 -19.67
CA PRO A 334 -8.67 -4.67 -19.57
C PRO A 334 -7.64 -3.75 -18.90
N VAL A 335 -6.75 -4.32 -18.09
CA VAL A 335 -5.62 -3.57 -17.52
C VAL A 335 -4.85 -2.97 -18.69
N PRO A 336 -4.73 -1.64 -18.80
CA PRO A 336 -4.26 -0.98 -20.01
C PRO A 336 -2.74 -1.07 -20.19
N PHE A 337 -2.06 -1.83 -19.33
CA PHE A 337 -0.61 -1.89 -19.22
C PHE A 337 -0.14 -3.32 -19.47
N PRO A 338 0.94 -3.52 -20.25
CA PRO A 338 1.63 -4.81 -20.27
C PRO A 338 2.22 -5.10 -18.87
N PRO A 339 2.41 -6.38 -18.48
CA PRO A 339 2.81 -6.76 -17.12
C PRO A 339 4.05 -6.03 -16.58
N TRP A 340 5.08 -5.86 -17.42
CA TRP A 340 6.30 -5.14 -17.03
C TRP A 340 6.07 -3.67 -16.67
N LEU A 341 5.02 -3.04 -17.19
CA LEU A 341 4.67 -1.65 -16.89
C LEU A 341 3.87 -1.56 -15.59
N GLU A 342 3.08 -2.59 -15.25
CA GLU A 342 2.34 -2.67 -13.99
C GLU A 342 3.30 -2.63 -12.79
N ASP A 343 4.38 -3.41 -12.85
CA ASP A 343 5.45 -3.46 -11.84
C ASP A 343 6.14 -2.10 -11.58
N ILE A 344 6.12 -1.20 -12.57
CA ILE A 344 6.75 0.12 -12.50
C ILE A 344 5.72 1.20 -12.13
N TRP A 345 4.48 1.05 -12.60
CA TRP A 345 3.45 2.06 -12.53
C TRP A 345 3.10 2.44 -11.09
N PHE A 346 2.83 1.45 -10.25
CA PHE A 346 2.50 1.69 -8.85
C PHE A 346 3.63 2.38 -8.07
N PRO A 347 4.89 1.88 -8.06
CA PRO A 347 5.99 2.55 -7.38
C PRO A 347 6.24 3.97 -7.91
N LEU A 348 6.10 4.19 -9.23
CA LEU A 348 6.25 5.52 -9.83
C LEU A 348 5.23 6.51 -9.26
N MET A 349 3.95 6.12 -9.14
CA MET A 349 2.92 6.97 -8.55
C MET A 349 3.21 7.30 -7.08
N LEU A 350 3.73 6.33 -6.32
CA LEU A 350 4.16 6.55 -4.93
C LEU A 350 5.31 7.56 -4.83
N VAL A 351 6.30 7.47 -5.72
CA VAL A 351 7.42 8.41 -5.77
C VAL A 351 6.93 9.82 -6.12
N VAL A 352 6.07 9.96 -7.15
CA VAL A 352 5.51 11.26 -7.53
C VAL A 352 4.73 11.90 -6.36
N MET A 353 3.97 11.09 -5.63
CA MET A 353 3.25 11.55 -4.45
C MET A 353 4.19 11.95 -3.31
N ALA A 354 5.22 11.14 -3.02
CA ALA A 354 6.22 11.44 -2.00
C ALA A 354 6.97 12.74 -2.31
N LEU A 355 7.33 12.96 -3.58
CA LEU A 355 7.93 14.21 -4.05
C LEU A 355 6.96 15.39 -3.90
N GLY A 356 5.68 15.22 -4.24
CA GLY A 356 4.64 16.24 -4.07
C GLY A 356 4.50 16.68 -2.61
N PHE A 357 4.42 15.72 -1.68
CA PHE A 357 4.40 16.01 -0.23
C PHE A 357 5.71 16.61 0.27
N GLY A 358 6.85 16.07 -0.15
CA GLY A 358 8.17 16.58 0.21
C GLY A 358 8.35 18.05 -0.19
N VAL A 359 8.03 18.40 -1.44
CA VAL A 359 8.08 19.78 -1.93
C VAL A 359 7.10 20.67 -1.15
N ALA A 360 5.87 20.22 -0.92
CA ALA A 360 4.89 21.00 -0.17
C ALA A 360 5.34 21.28 1.27
N ILE A 361 5.84 20.27 1.98
CA ILE A 361 6.33 20.39 3.36
C ILE A 361 7.58 21.27 3.43
N LEU A 362 8.59 21.00 2.59
CA LEU A 362 9.90 21.61 2.71
C LEU A 362 9.96 23.03 2.13
N ARG A 363 9.35 23.25 0.96
CA ARG A 363 9.42 24.54 0.25
C ARG A 363 8.32 25.49 0.68
N TYR A 364 7.13 24.96 0.93
CA TYR A 364 5.95 25.78 1.20
C TYR A 364 5.49 25.70 2.66
N ARG A 365 6.26 25.03 3.53
CA ARG A 365 5.95 24.88 4.97
C ARG A 365 4.53 24.35 5.18
N LEU A 366 4.15 23.32 4.41
CA LEU A 366 2.88 22.60 4.62
C LEU A 366 2.76 22.25 6.11
N PHE A 367 1.56 22.45 6.67
CA PHE A 367 1.32 22.31 8.10
C PHE A 367 2.16 23.27 8.95
N ASP A 368 2.40 24.53 8.53
CA ASP A 368 3.33 25.51 9.14
C ASP A 368 4.45 24.88 9.99
N ILE A 369 5.13 23.89 9.41
CA ILE A 369 6.28 23.27 10.04
C ILE A 369 7.42 24.19 9.65
N ASP A 370 7.76 25.09 10.56
CA ASP A 370 9.01 25.83 10.50
C ASP A 370 10.13 24.83 10.75
N ILE A 371 10.57 24.18 9.69
CA ILE A 371 11.77 23.39 9.72
C ILE A 371 12.92 24.41 9.68
N ILE A 372 13.84 24.32 10.64
CA ILE A 372 15.15 24.95 10.53
C ILE A 372 15.86 24.24 9.37
N ILE A 373 15.51 24.60 8.14
CA ILE A 373 16.12 24.06 6.93
C ILE A 373 17.25 24.99 6.56
N ASN A 374 18.46 24.54 6.87
CA ASN A 374 19.52 24.76 5.91
C ASN A 374 19.13 23.98 4.65
N ARG A 375 19.21 24.62 3.48
CA ARG A 375 18.88 24.07 2.15
C ARG A 375 19.43 22.65 1.91
N THR A 376 20.51 22.30 2.61
CA THR A 376 21.16 20.99 2.65
C THR A 376 20.27 19.81 3.04
N LEU A 377 19.26 19.95 3.89
CA LEU A 377 18.44 18.80 4.30
C LEU A 377 17.44 18.40 3.20
N VAL A 378 16.90 19.41 2.51
CA VAL A 378 16.02 19.23 1.33
C VAL A 378 16.81 18.65 0.18
N TYR A 379 17.97 19.24 -0.13
CA TYR A 379 18.84 18.69 -1.17
C TYR A 379 19.36 17.32 -0.78
N GLY A 380 19.70 17.07 0.48
CA GLY A 380 20.16 15.77 0.95
C GLY A 380 19.11 14.67 0.79
N ALA A 381 17.87 14.92 1.23
CA ALA A 381 16.78 13.96 1.09
C ALA A 381 16.38 13.75 -0.38
N LEU A 382 16.30 14.84 -1.17
CA LEU A 382 15.98 14.76 -2.59
C LEU A 382 17.07 14.02 -3.37
N THR A 383 18.33 14.35 -3.12
CA THR A 383 19.48 13.69 -3.74
C THR A 383 19.56 12.23 -3.33
N ALA A 384 19.28 11.88 -2.07
CA ALA A 384 19.22 10.48 -1.65
C ALA A 384 18.09 9.71 -2.36
N CYS A 385 16.90 10.31 -2.51
CA CYS A 385 15.80 9.72 -3.28
C CYS A 385 16.16 9.55 -4.77
N VAL A 386 16.78 10.57 -5.39
CA VAL A 386 17.18 10.53 -6.79
C VAL A 386 18.30 9.51 -7.02
N ILE A 387 19.30 9.44 -6.14
CA ILE A 387 20.36 8.43 -6.18
C ILE A 387 19.76 7.04 -5.98
N GLY A 388 18.84 6.87 -5.03
CA GLY A 388 18.15 5.60 -4.81
C GLY A 388 17.37 5.16 -6.05
N LEU A 389 16.61 6.06 -6.66
CA LEU A 389 15.88 5.79 -7.89
C LEU A 389 16.82 5.49 -9.08
N TYR A 390 17.93 6.21 -9.19
CA TYR A 390 18.93 5.97 -10.22
C TYR A 390 19.58 4.59 -10.07
N VAL A 391 20.05 4.26 -8.87
CA VAL A 391 20.62 2.94 -8.56
C VAL A 391 19.60 1.85 -8.81
N PHE A 392 18.33 2.10 -8.48
CA PHE A 392 17.23 1.19 -8.74
C PHE A 392 17.03 0.93 -10.24
N VAL A 393 16.86 1.99 -11.04
CA VAL A 393 16.65 1.87 -12.50
C VAL A 393 17.85 1.22 -13.19
N VAL A 394 19.07 1.63 -12.83
CA VAL A 394 20.29 1.08 -13.44
C VAL A 394 20.54 -0.35 -12.99
N GLY A 395 20.29 -0.69 -11.73
CA GLY A 395 20.39 -2.05 -11.23
C GLY A 395 19.41 -2.99 -11.93
N TYR A 396 18.17 -2.53 -12.11
CA TYR A 396 17.13 -3.28 -12.81
C TYR A 396 17.46 -3.51 -14.28
N LEU A 397 17.88 -2.46 -15.01
CA LEU A 397 18.32 -2.59 -16.40
C LEU A 397 19.54 -3.52 -16.53
N SER A 398 20.50 -3.41 -15.61
CA SER A 398 21.68 -4.28 -15.59
C SER A 398 21.32 -5.75 -15.36
N ALA A 399 20.26 -6.03 -14.59
CA ALA A 399 19.75 -7.38 -14.38
C ALA A 399 19.09 -7.94 -15.65
N ILE A 400 18.29 -7.14 -16.35
CA ILE A 400 17.66 -7.52 -17.62
C ILE A 400 18.72 -7.84 -18.69
N PHE A 401 19.70 -6.96 -18.88
CA PHE A 401 20.78 -7.19 -19.86
C PHE A 401 21.71 -8.35 -19.48
N ARG A 402 21.74 -8.76 -18.21
CA ARG A 402 22.46 -9.98 -17.78
C ARG A 402 21.75 -11.26 -18.21
N VAL A 403 20.42 -11.25 -18.29
CA VAL A 403 19.62 -12.39 -18.75
C VAL A 403 19.85 -12.63 -20.25
N GLU A 404 20.08 -11.57 -21.03
CA GLU A 404 20.33 -11.66 -22.48
C GLU A 404 21.72 -12.26 -22.81
N ASN A 405 22.75 -11.97 -22.01
CA ASN A 405 24.11 -12.46 -22.24
C ASN A 405 24.33 -13.95 -21.88
N HIS A 406 23.34 -14.62 -21.29
CA HIS A 406 23.39 -16.07 -21.03
C HIS A 406 22.73 -16.91 -22.14
N GLN A 407 22.26 -16.29 -23.23
CA GLN A 407 21.67 -16.97 -24.39
C GLN A 407 22.55 -16.95 -25.66
N LEU A 408 23.84 -16.67 -25.54
CA LEU A 408 24.81 -16.80 -26.63
C LEU A 408 25.83 -17.90 -26.39
#